data_AF-A0A932RVK2-F1
#
_entry.id   AF-A0A932RVK2-F1
#
_cell.length_a   1.000
_cell.length_b   1.000
_cell.length_c   1.000
_cell.angle_alpha   90.00
_cell.angle_beta   90.00
_cell.angle_gamma   90.00
#
_symmetry.space_group_name_H-M   'P 1'
#
loop_
_entity.id
_entity.type
_entity.pdbx_description
1 polymer ?
#
loop_
_entity_poly.entity_id
_entity_poly.type
_entity_poly.pdbx_seq_one_letter_code
_entity_poly.pdbx_strand_id
1 'polypeptide(L)'
;MACVGEAKGVVWQGRGVLVVDPVWGCLVSVKHATAGAFVFSHLDGRWRLGLVEHPRLGRRMIPGGHVEDDETQAQAALREVEEESGLVVRLIDPPGAPLPAGFPHPQVASPWWITEVHGPADNHLDVPHVHVDHQYVAVADDPRPVTVAVHPFA
;
A
#
# COMPACT_ATOMS: atom_id res chain seq x y z
N MET A 1 -43.97 -14.89 4.94
CA MET A 1 -43.92 -13.94 6.06
C MET A 1 -42.78 -12.97 5.75
N ALA A 2 -43.10 -11.70 5.56
CA ALA A 2 -42.24 -10.72 4.88
C ALA A 2 -41.45 -9.85 5.88
N CYS A 3 -40.22 -9.52 5.49
CA CYS A 3 -39.50 -8.25 5.73
C CYS A 3 -38.67 -8.05 4.45
N VAL A 4 -39.01 -7.22 3.47
CA VAL A 4 -39.00 -5.74 3.42
C VAL A 4 -37.78 -5.14 4.09
N GLY A 5 -36.84 -4.71 3.25
CA GLY A 5 -35.66 -3.93 3.60
C GLY A 5 -34.63 -4.01 2.47
N GLU A 6 -34.79 -3.20 1.42
CA GLU A 6 -33.68 -2.84 0.52
C GLU A 6 -32.63 -2.07 1.34
N ALA A 7 -31.77 -2.79 2.04
CA ALA A 7 -30.54 -2.27 2.60
C ALA A 7 -29.41 -2.70 1.67
N LYS A 8 -29.01 -1.81 0.77
CA LYS A 8 -27.79 -1.83 -0.07
C LYS A 8 -26.98 -3.14 -0.02
N GLY A 9 -27.29 -4.10 -0.91
CA GLY A 9 -26.34 -5.11 -1.40
C GLY A 9 -25.58 -5.95 -0.37
N VAL A 10 -26.19 -6.35 0.74
CA VAL A 10 -25.55 -7.26 1.70
C VAL A 10 -25.98 -8.72 1.43
N VAL A 11 -25.02 -9.60 1.14
CA VAL A 11 -25.24 -11.06 0.98
C VAL A 11 -24.56 -11.80 2.12
N TRP A 12 -25.31 -12.61 2.85
CA TRP A 12 -24.78 -13.41 3.96
C TRP A 12 -24.42 -14.82 3.48
N GLN A 13 -23.14 -15.21 3.55
CA GLN A 13 -22.71 -16.58 3.25
C GLN A 13 -21.84 -17.13 4.36
N GLY A 14 -22.43 -17.95 5.24
CA GLY A 14 -21.79 -18.93 6.13
C GLY A 14 -20.83 -18.42 7.21
N ARG A 15 -19.89 -17.54 6.87
CA ARG A 15 -18.79 -17.05 7.73
C ARG A 15 -18.53 -15.54 7.62
N GLY A 16 -19.30 -14.77 6.85
CA GLY A 16 -19.09 -13.33 6.74
C GLY A 16 -20.21 -12.59 6.01
N VAL A 17 -20.16 -11.26 6.13
CA VAL A 17 -21.01 -10.32 5.41
C VAL A 17 -20.29 -9.98 4.11
N LEU A 18 -20.83 -10.37 2.96
CA LEU A 18 -20.39 -9.87 1.66
C LEU A 18 -21.15 -8.59 1.38
N VAL A 19 -20.42 -7.51 1.11
CA VAL A 19 -21.03 -6.25 0.68
C VAL A 19 -20.75 -6.11 -0.81
N VAL A 20 -21.77 -5.76 -1.58
CA VAL A 20 -21.56 -5.33 -2.96
C VAL A 20 -20.74 -4.05 -2.91
N ASP A 21 -19.51 -4.11 -3.40
CA ASP A 21 -18.64 -2.95 -3.45
C ASP A 21 -19.28 -1.88 -4.35
N PRO A 22 -19.51 -0.65 -3.83
CA PRO A 22 -20.26 0.37 -4.56
C PRO A 22 -19.50 0.97 -5.75
N VAL A 23 -18.18 0.75 -5.82
CA VAL A 23 -17.34 1.21 -6.93
C VAL A 23 -17.33 0.17 -8.05
N TRP A 24 -17.28 -1.12 -7.70
CA TRP A 24 -17.02 -2.19 -8.67
C TRP A 24 -18.20 -3.14 -8.94
N GLY A 25 -19.25 -3.10 -8.13
CA GLY A 25 -20.46 -3.91 -8.34
C GLY A 25 -20.29 -5.41 -8.12
N CYS A 26 -19.16 -5.85 -7.53
CA CYS A 26 -18.90 -7.24 -7.18
C CYS A 26 -18.97 -7.46 -5.65
N LEU A 27 -19.18 -8.71 -5.22
CA LEU A 27 -19.17 -9.07 -3.81
C LEU A 27 -17.72 -9.05 -3.30
N VAL A 28 -17.41 -8.18 -2.35
CA VAL A 28 -16.13 -8.14 -1.64
C VAL A 28 -16.41 -8.29 -0.15
N SER A 29 -15.67 -9.15 0.55
CA SER A 29 -15.84 -9.35 2.01
C SER A 29 -14.83 -8.59 2.85
N VAL A 30 -13.61 -8.34 2.37
CA VAL A 30 -12.50 -7.83 3.19
C VAL A 30 -11.66 -6.82 2.41
N LYS A 31 -11.32 -5.70 3.07
CA LYS A 31 -10.36 -4.71 2.59
C LYS A 31 -9.14 -4.73 3.50
N HIS A 32 -7.96 -4.91 2.93
CA HIS A 32 -6.69 -4.84 3.66
C HIS A 32 -5.97 -3.55 3.32
N ALA A 33 -5.34 -2.93 4.32
CA ALA A 33 -4.44 -1.81 4.06
C ALA A 33 -3.14 -2.36 3.48
N THR A 34 -2.73 -1.83 2.34
CA THR A 34 -1.38 -2.02 1.78
C THR A 34 -0.69 -0.68 1.68
N ALA A 35 0.63 -0.70 1.57
CA ALA A 35 1.41 0.50 1.34
C ALA A 35 2.62 0.22 0.45
N GLY A 36 2.95 1.19 -0.40
CA GLY A 36 4.10 1.10 -1.30
C GLY A 36 4.66 2.48 -1.61
N ALA A 37 5.87 2.53 -2.19
CA ALA A 37 6.56 3.78 -2.45
C ALA A 37 7.16 3.89 -3.85
N PHE A 38 6.90 4.99 -4.54
CA PHE A 38 7.66 5.40 -5.72
C PHE A 38 9.03 5.93 -5.26
N VAL A 39 10.07 5.11 -5.39
CA VAL A 39 11.43 5.44 -4.95
C VAL A 39 12.23 6.12 -6.06
N PHE A 40 12.58 7.39 -5.86
CA PHE A 40 13.40 8.15 -6.79
C PHE A 40 14.84 8.28 -6.29
N SER A 41 15.80 8.24 -7.21
CA SER A 41 17.20 8.56 -6.91
C SER A 41 17.83 9.38 -8.03
N HIS A 42 18.78 10.23 -7.68
CA HIS A 42 19.49 11.07 -8.64
C HIS A 42 20.84 10.44 -9.02
N LEU A 43 20.87 9.83 -10.20
CA LEU A 43 21.97 9.02 -10.71
C LEU A 43 22.48 9.58 -12.04
N ASP A 44 23.79 9.80 -12.15
CA ASP A 44 24.45 10.33 -13.35
C ASP A 44 23.84 11.62 -13.89
N GLY A 45 23.44 12.53 -12.98
CA GLY A 45 22.82 13.81 -13.35
C GLY A 45 21.34 13.72 -13.74
N ARG A 46 20.66 12.61 -13.47
CA ARG A 46 19.25 12.41 -13.83
C ARG A 46 18.46 11.72 -12.71
N TRP A 47 17.19 12.06 -12.60
CA TRP A 47 16.24 11.31 -11.76
C TRP A 47 15.89 9.97 -12.39
N ARG A 48 15.89 8.92 -11.57
CA ARG A 48 15.46 7.57 -11.93
C ARG A 48 14.45 7.05 -10.92
N LEU A 49 13.49 6.25 -11.37
CA LEU A 49 12.53 5.52 -10.55
C LEU A 49 13.03 4.08 -10.37
N GLY A 50 13.12 3.62 -9.13
CA GLY A 50 13.40 2.22 -8.79
C GLY A 50 12.14 1.37 -8.87
N LEU A 51 12.23 0.23 -9.57
CA LEU A 51 11.15 -0.74 -9.68
C LEU A 51 11.68 -2.12 -9.34
N VAL A 52 10.92 -2.89 -8.56
CA VAL A 52 11.17 -4.30 -8.27
C VAL A 52 10.51 -5.19 -9.32
N GLU A 53 11.05 -6.37 -9.57
CA GLU A 53 10.39 -7.38 -10.38
C GLU A 53 9.54 -8.30 -9.50
N HIS A 54 8.22 -8.22 -9.66
CA HIS A 54 7.30 -8.99 -8.85
C HIS A 54 7.38 -10.48 -9.21
N PRO A 55 7.83 -11.37 -8.30
CA PRO A 55 8.27 -12.73 -8.62
C PRO A 55 7.16 -13.62 -9.17
N ARG A 56 5.90 -13.38 -8.74
CA ARG A 56 4.74 -14.18 -9.20
C ARG A 56 4.07 -13.64 -10.45
N LEU A 57 4.24 -12.34 -10.74
CA LEU A 57 3.50 -11.66 -11.80
C LEU A 57 4.37 -11.36 -13.03
N GLY A 58 5.70 -11.38 -12.88
CA GLY A 58 6.64 -11.01 -13.94
C GLY A 58 6.45 -9.56 -14.40
N ARG A 59 6.04 -8.67 -13.48
CA ARG A 59 5.78 -7.25 -13.75
C ARG A 59 6.73 -6.39 -12.93
N ARG A 60 7.10 -5.23 -13.48
CA ARG A 60 7.82 -4.21 -12.74
C ARG A 60 6.83 -3.38 -11.93
N MET A 61 7.06 -3.28 -10.62
CA MET A 61 6.18 -2.63 -9.67
C MET A 61 7.00 -1.76 -8.71
N ILE A 62 6.33 -0.84 -8.04
CA ILE A 62 6.92 -0.21 -6.85
C ILE A 62 7.01 -1.25 -5.73
N PRO A 63 8.02 -1.15 -4.84
CA PRO A 63 8.04 -1.96 -3.63
C PRO A 63 6.84 -1.63 -2.73
N GLY A 64 6.26 -2.65 -2.12
CA GLY A 64 5.11 -2.50 -1.24
C GLY A 64 4.44 -3.81 -0.87
N GLY A 65 3.64 -3.76 0.19
CA GLY A 65 3.01 -4.94 0.77
C GLY A 65 1.94 -4.60 1.80
N HIS A 66 1.57 -5.59 2.60
CA HIS A 66 0.53 -5.42 3.62
C HIS A 66 1.05 -4.59 4.78
N VAL A 67 0.13 -3.83 5.38
CA VAL A 67 0.40 -3.11 6.63
C VAL A 67 0.16 -4.07 7.78
N GLU A 68 1.18 -4.27 8.61
CA GLU A 68 1.10 -5.11 9.81
C GLU A 68 0.35 -4.43 10.97
N ASP A 69 -0.07 -5.21 11.97
CA ASP A 69 -0.90 -4.73 13.09
C ASP A 69 -0.20 -3.71 14.00
N ASP A 70 1.14 -3.70 14.02
CA ASP A 70 1.96 -2.87 14.89
C ASP A 70 2.64 -1.68 14.18
N GLU A 71 2.29 -1.43 12.92
CA GLU A 71 2.89 -0.37 12.11
C GLU A 71 1.85 0.56 11.46
N THR A 72 2.30 1.76 11.13
CA THR A 72 1.56 2.69 10.26
C THR A 72 1.79 2.34 8.80
N GLN A 73 0.92 2.84 7.91
CA GLN A 73 1.08 2.67 6.47
C GLN A 73 2.40 3.25 5.96
N ALA A 74 2.88 4.33 6.60
CA ALA A 74 4.18 4.92 6.27
C ALA A 74 5.36 4.03 6.69
N GLN A 75 5.25 3.37 7.85
CA GLN A 75 6.25 2.41 8.31
C GLN A 75 6.27 1.16 7.42
N ALA A 76 5.09 0.64 7.05
CA ALA A 76 4.95 -0.45 6.10
C ALA A 76 5.65 -0.14 4.76
N ALA A 77 5.40 1.05 4.18
CA ALA A 77 6.05 1.46 2.94
C ALA A 77 7.59 1.53 3.08
N LEU A 78 8.10 1.99 4.22
CA LEU A 78 9.56 2.03 4.48
C LEU A 78 10.16 0.63 4.64
N ARG A 79 9.50 -0.24 5.42
CA ARG A 79 9.90 -1.64 5.63
C ARG A 79 9.94 -2.39 4.31
N GLU A 80 8.88 -2.33 3.52
CA GLU A 80 8.78 -3.03 2.23
C GLU A 80 9.83 -2.54 1.22
N VAL A 81 10.12 -1.23 1.19
CA VAL A 81 11.23 -0.71 0.38
C VAL A 81 12.56 -1.32 0.83
N GLU A 82 12.83 -1.38 2.12
CA GLU A 82 14.06 -1.96 2.65
C GLU A 82 14.14 -3.47 2.37
N GLU A 83 13.09 -4.23 2.64
CA GLU A 83 13.03 -5.68 2.44
C GLU A 83 13.18 -6.05 0.98
N GLU A 84 12.43 -5.41 0.09
CA GLU A 84 12.43 -5.77 -1.32
C GLU A 84 13.64 -5.22 -2.06
N SER A 85 14.04 -3.97 -1.82
CA SER A 85 15.11 -3.32 -2.61
C SER A 85 16.46 -3.19 -1.90
N GLY A 86 16.48 -3.39 -0.58
CA GLY A 86 17.65 -3.18 0.26
C GLY A 86 17.96 -1.70 0.56
N LEU A 87 17.14 -0.76 0.12
CA LEU A 87 17.39 0.68 0.26
C LEU A 87 16.73 1.27 1.51
N VAL A 88 17.44 2.21 2.12
CA VAL A 88 16.84 3.13 3.10
C VAL A 88 16.48 4.42 2.37
N VAL A 89 15.22 4.83 2.53
CA VAL A 89 14.67 5.99 1.80
C VAL A 89 14.04 6.99 2.77
N ARG A 90 13.87 8.21 2.29
CA ARG A 90 13.11 9.25 2.99
C ARG A 90 11.83 9.54 2.25
N LEU A 91 10.69 9.45 2.95
CA LEU A 91 9.39 9.82 2.39
C LEU A 91 9.32 11.33 2.15
N ILE A 92 8.66 11.70 1.06
CA ILE A 92 8.35 13.08 0.69
C ILE A 92 6.86 13.26 0.94
N ASP A 93 6.51 14.14 1.88
CA ASP A 93 5.10 14.45 2.12
C ASP A 93 4.48 15.21 0.94
N PRO A 94 3.20 14.96 0.61
CA PRO A 94 2.47 15.81 -0.29
C PRO A 94 2.35 17.23 0.29
N PRO A 95 2.22 18.27 -0.54
CA PRO A 95 1.96 19.62 -0.05
C PRO A 95 0.70 19.66 0.83
N GLY A 96 0.82 20.23 2.04
CA GLY A 96 -0.28 20.27 3.02
C GLY A 96 -0.10 21.35 4.08
N ALA A 97 -1.18 21.65 4.79
CA ALA A 97 -1.13 22.55 5.95
C ALA A 97 -0.42 21.84 7.13
N PRO A 98 0.37 22.55 7.95
CA PRO A 98 0.92 21.97 9.16
C PRO A 98 -0.19 21.66 10.16
N LEU A 99 0.11 20.81 11.14
CA LEU A 99 -0.77 20.62 12.28
C LEU A 99 -1.05 21.96 12.99
N PRO A 100 -2.27 22.14 13.55
CA PRO A 100 -2.57 23.30 14.36
C PRO A 100 -1.57 23.50 15.50
N ALA A 101 -1.25 24.75 15.83
CA ALA A 101 -0.38 25.06 16.94
C ALA A 101 -0.93 24.45 18.25
N GLY A 102 -0.08 23.68 18.95
CA GLY A 102 -0.46 22.99 20.19
C GLY A 102 -1.18 21.65 20.00
N PHE A 103 -1.25 21.10 18.78
CA PHE A 103 -1.79 19.76 18.57
C PHE A 103 -0.93 18.71 19.29
N PRO A 104 -1.53 17.83 20.13
CA PRO A 104 -0.76 17.02 21.08
C PRO A 104 -0.26 15.69 20.52
N HIS A 105 -0.61 15.33 19.28
CA HIS A 105 -0.28 14.03 18.69
C HIS A 105 0.79 14.19 17.59
N PRO A 106 1.73 13.23 17.47
CA PRO A 106 2.73 13.24 16.42
C PRO A 106 2.07 13.08 15.05
N GLN A 107 2.57 13.82 14.06
CA GLN A 107 2.18 13.65 12.67
C GLN A 107 2.88 12.42 12.09
N VAL A 108 2.14 11.59 11.37
CA VAL A 108 2.68 10.54 10.51
C VAL A 108 2.70 11.04 9.06
N ALA A 109 3.63 10.52 8.26
CA ALA A 109 3.75 10.89 6.86
C ALA A 109 2.44 10.61 6.12
N SER A 110 2.05 11.52 5.24
CA SER A 110 0.79 11.38 4.47
C SER A 110 1.06 10.69 3.14
N PRO A 111 0.23 9.72 2.72
CA PRO A 111 0.34 9.17 1.37
C PRO A 111 -0.03 10.25 0.34
N TRP A 112 0.58 10.16 -0.83
CA TRP A 112 0.20 11.02 -1.97
C TRP A 112 -1.15 10.60 -2.53
N TRP A 113 -1.40 9.28 -2.57
CA TRP A 113 -2.64 8.71 -3.05
C TRP A 113 -3.05 7.52 -2.20
N ILE A 114 -4.37 7.33 -2.09
CA ILE A 114 -4.97 6.12 -1.55
C ILE A 114 -5.88 5.58 -2.64
N THR A 115 -5.65 4.34 -3.07
CA THR A 115 -6.41 3.72 -4.15
C THR A 115 -6.95 2.35 -3.74
N GLU A 116 -8.03 1.91 -4.36
CA GLU A 116 -8.51 0.53 -4.19
C GLU A 116 -8.06 -0.32 -5.36
N VAL A 117 -7.38 -1.42 -5.05
CA VAL A 117 -6.86 -2.38 -6.03
C VAL A 117 -7.41 -3.76 -5.71
N HIS A 118 -7.97 -4.43 -6.72
CA HIS A 118 -8.36 -5.83 -6.57
C HIS A 118 -7.12 -6.73 -6.60
N GLY A 119 -6.82 -7.34 -5.46
CA GLY A 119 -5.78 -8.34 -5.30
C GLY A 119 -6.32 -9.75 -5.58
N PRO A 120 -5.50 -10.64 -6.17
CA PRO A 120 -5.79 -12.08 -6.09
C PRO A 120 -5.70 -12.56 -4.64
N ALA A 121 -6.05 -13.83 -4.40
CA ALA A 121 -5.68 -14.46 -3.14
C ALA A 121 -4.15 -14.42 -2.94
N ASP A 122 -3.72 -14.19 -1.70
CA ASP A 122 -2.31 -14.09 -1.33
C ASP A 122 -2.04 -14.78 0.02
N ASN A 123 -0.89 -14.47 0.64
CA ASN A 123 -0.47 -15.05 1.91
C ASN A 123 -1.27 -14.52 3.13
N HIS A 124 -2.02 -13.43 2.98
CA HIS A 124 -2.84 -12.84 4.04
C HIS A 124 -4.28 -13.33 3.96
N LEU A 125 -4.81 -13.53 2.76
CA LEU A 125 -6.15 -14.07 2.56
C LEU A 125 -6.22 -14.98 1.34
N ASP A 126 -6.71 -16.21 1.56
CA ASP A 126 -6.82 -17.27 0.55
C ASP A 126 -7.96 -17.07 -0.45
N VAL A 127 -8.64 -15.92 -0.38
CA VAL A 127 -9.65 -15.47 -1.34
C VAL A 127 -9.26 -14.10 -1.92
N PRO A 128 -9.67 -13.79 -3.16
CA PRO A 128 -9.53 -12.45 -3.71
C PRO A 128 -10.15 -11.39 -2.80
N HIS A 129 -9.47 -10.26 -2.66
CA HIS A 129 -9.87 -9.18 -1.78
C HIS A 129 -9.38 -7.84 -2.31
N VAL A 130 -9.72 -6.76 -1.60
CA VAL A 130 -9.34 -5.41 -2.01
C VAL A 130 -8.18 -4.92 -1.15
N HIS A 131 -7.15 -4.42 -1.79
CA HIS A 131 -6.08 -3.65 -1.20
C HIS A 131 -6.46 -2.17 -1.22
N VAL A 132 -6.47 -1.53 -0.06
CA VAL A 132 -6.56 -0.08 0.09
C VAL A 132 -5.11 0.41 0.16
N ASP A 133 -4.59 0.76 -1.00
CA ASP A 133 -3.18 0.98 -1.26
C ASP A 133 -2.78 2.43 -0.98
N HIS A 134 -1.92 2.61 0.03
CA HIS A 134 -1.38 3.88 0.47
C HIS A 134 -0.04 4.12 -0.23
N GLN A 135 -0.06 5.02 -1.20
CA GLN A 135 1.07 5.23 -2.11
C GLN A 135 1.86 6.46 -1.67
N TYR A 136 3.15 6.24 -1.40
CA TYR A 136 4.10 7.28 -1.01
C TYR A 136 5.06 7.61 -2.14
N VAL A 137 5.68 8.79 -2.06
CA VAL A 137 6.83 9.16 -2.87
C VAL A 137 8.03 9.21 -1.93
N ALA A 138 9.16 8.61 -2.34
CA ALA A 138 10.36 8.54 -1.54
C ALA A 138 11.60 8.89 -2.35
N VAL A 139 12.65 9.36 -1.67
CA VAL A 139 13.96 9.60 -2.27
C VAL A 139 15.02 8.74 -1.58
N ALA A 140 15.82 8.04 -2.38
CA ALA A 140 17.06 7.39 -1.97
C ALA A 140 18.24 8.32 -2.30
N ASP A 141 18.77 8.98 -1.26
CA ASP A 141 19.94 9.87 -1.39
C ASP A 141 21.20 9.06 -1.78
N ASP A 142 21.30 7.82 -1.30
CA ASP A 142 22.30 6.83 -1.70
C ASP A 142 21.59 5.58 -2.26
N PRO A 143 21.75 5.26 -3.56
CA PRO A 143 21.09 4.12 -4.18
C PRO A 143 21.83 2.79 -3.94
N ARG A 144 22.79 2.74 -3.02
CA ARG A 144 23.47 1.50 -2.63
C ARG A 144 22.62 0.75 -1.59
N PRO A 145 22.26 -0.52 -1.84
CA PRO A 145 21.59 -1.35 -0.85
C PRO A 145 22.41 -1.48 0.43
N VAL A 146 21.76 -1.30 1.58
CA VAL A 146 22.33 -1.50 2.92
C VAL A 146 22.00 -2.87 3.49
N THR A 147 20.98 -3.54 2.95
CA THR A 147 20.59 -4.92 3.27
C THR A 147 20.52 -5.78 2.00
N VAL A 148 20.39 -7.10 2.16
CA VAL A 148 20.22 -8.03 1.04
C VAL A 148 18.78 -7.92 0.53
N ALA A 149 18.63 -7.32 -0.65
CA ALA A 149 17.34 -7.17 -1.33
C ALA A 149 16.73 -8.53 -1.68
N VAL A 150 15.47 -8.74 -1.32
CA VAL A 150 14.69 -9.90 -1.79
C VAL A 150 14.45 -9.79 -3.31
N HIS A 151 14.23 -8.58 -3.80
CA HIS A 151 13.93 -8.23 -5.19
C HIS A 151 14.72 -6.97 -5.62
N PRO A 152 16.02 -7.10 -5.97
CA PRO A 152 16.83 -5.94 -6.34
C PRO A 152 16.20 -5.18 -7.53
N PHE A 153 16.35 -3.86 -7.54
CA PHE A 153 15.82 -3.03 -8.62
C PHE A 153 16.37 -3.44 -10.00
N ALA A 154 15.47 -3.46 -10.98
CA ALA A 154 15.71 -3.94 -12.35
C ALA A 154 16.01 -2.83 -13.38
#